data_AF-A0A084VBB5-F1
#
_entry.id   AF-A0A084VBB5-F1
#
_cell.length_a   1.000
_cell.length_b   1.000
_cell.length_c   1.000
_cell.angle_alpha   90.00
_cell.angle_beta   90.00
_cell.angle_gamma   90.00
#
_symmetry.space_group_name_H-M   'P 1'
#
loop_
_entity.id
_entity.type
_entity.pdbx_description
1 polymer ?
#
loop_
_entity_poly.entity_id
_entity_poly.type
_entity_poly.pdbx_seq_one_letter_code
_entity_poly.pdbx_strand_id
1 'polypeptide(L)'
;MKAVAVLAIAVVSIVASSSIDTLSSTVSGLFGQVTTLAKAVAVATGKPLQPLVLSSLALPANLLQSVTTLSSTTLATVDGVLGSASNQINGIVSSAGTDLNRLLPAVRSVQNILTSTVSSLNAFNVPALDSLTGTLSNLSSTLGRTVAQITG
;
A
#
# COMPACT_ATOMS: atom_id res chain seq x y z
N MET A 1 -0.83 36.37 -23.44
CA MET A 1 0.05 35.28 -22.92
C MET A 1 -0.17 34.95 -21.44
N LYS A 2 -0.55 35.89 -20.55
CA LYS A 2 -0.81 35.60 -19.11
C LYS A 2 -1.96 34.61 -18.84
N ALA A 3 -3.03 34.63 -19.64
CA ALA A 3 -4.19 33.74 -19.42
C ALA A 3 -3.89 32.25 -19.70
N VAL A 4 -3.00 31.95 -20.66
CA VAL A 4 -2.60 30.57 -20.98
C VAL A 4 -1.74 29.97 -19.88
N ALA A 5 -0.89 30.78 -19.23
CA ALA A 5 -0.07 30.35 -18.10
C ALA A 5 -0.93 30.04 -16.86
N VAL A 6 -1.93 30.88 -16.55
CA VAL A 6 -2.84 30.64 -15.42
C VAL A 6 -3.70 29.41 -15.64
N LEU A 7 -4.19 29.19 -16.86
CA LEU A 7 -4.96 27.99 -17.20
C LEU A 7 -4.09 26.72 -17.18
N ALA A 8 -2.85 26.78 -17.68
CA ALA A 8 -1.92 25.66 -17.59
C ALA A 8 -1.54 25.31 -16.14
N ILE A 9 -1.31 26.31 -15.29
CA ILE A 9 -1.02 26.12 -13.86
C ILE A 9 -2.25 25.56 -13.14
N ALA A 10 -3.45 26.06 -13.41
CA ALA A 10 -4.69 25.55 -12.82
C ALA A 10 -4.99 24.10 -13.26
N VAL A 11 -4.82 23.77 -14.55
CA VAL A 11 -5.01 22.40 -15.07
C VAL A 11 -3.97 21.45 -14.50
N VAL A 12 -2.69 21.84 -14.43
CA VAL A 12 -1.64 21.04 -13.80
C VAL A 12 -1.93 20.81 -12.31
N SER A 13 -2.43 21.83 -11.61
CA SER A 13 -2.76 21.73 -10.18
C SER A 13 -3.99 20.85 -9.92
N ILE A 14 -5.01 20.91 -10.77
CA ILE A 14 -6.23 20.09 -10.67
C ILE A 14 -5.93 18.62 -11.01
N VAL A 15 -5.15 18.36 -12.06
CA VAL A 15 -4.77 17.00 -12.47
C VAL A 15 -3.82 16.34 -11.45
N ALA A 16 -2.91 17.12 -10.87
CA ALA A 16 -2.08 16.64 -9.76
C ALA A 16 -2.95 16.30 -8.53
N SER A 17 -3.94 17.13 -8.20
CA SER A 17 -4.84 16.90 -7.06
C SER A 17 -5.68 15.63 -7.21
N SER A 18 -6.30 15.40 -8.38
CA SER A 18 -7.11 14.19 -8.61
C SER A 18 -6.29 12.90 -8.63
N SER A 19 -5.05 12.98 -9.13
CA SER A 19 -4.11 11.85 -9.12
C SER A 19 -3.63 11.52 -7.70
N ILE A 20 -3.37 12.55 -6.88
CA ILE A 20 -2.98 12.39 -5.47
C ILE A 20 -4.15 11.83 -4.65
N ASP A 21 -5.37 12.28 -4.89
CA ASP A 21 -6.57 11.76 -4.20
C ASP A 21 -6.81 10.28 -4.53
N THR A 22 -6.66 9.91 -5.80
CA THR A 22 -6.79 8.52 -6.26
C THR A 22 -5.70 7.65 -5.63
N LEU A 23 -4.45 8.08 -5.70
CA LEU A 23 -3.32 7.40 -5.07
C LEU A 23 -3.51 7.25 -3.56
N SER A 24 -3.99 8.30 -2.88
CA SER A 24 -4.30 8.28 -1.46
C SER A 24 -5.38 7.25 -1.12
N SER A 25 -6.43 7.17 -1.94
CA SER A 25 -7.48 6.17 -1.81
C SER A 25 -6.94 4.76 -2.03
N THR A 26 -6.13 4.55 -3.07
CA THR A 26 -5.49 3.27 -3.39
C THR A 26 -4.61 2.79 -2.24
N VAL A 27 -3.73 3.65 -1.73
CA VAL A 27 -2.84 3.34 -0.61
C VAL A 27 -3.64 3.06 0.67
N SER A 28 -4.65 3.88 0.97
CA SER A 28 -5.54 3.69 2.12
C SER A 28 -6.30 2.37 2.04
N GLY A 29 -6.80 2.02 0.85
CA GLY A 29 -7.47 0.74 0.57
C GLY A 29 -6.53 -0.45 0.77
N LEU A 30 -5.32 -0.38 0.21
CA LEU A 30 -4.28 -1.41 0.38
C LEU A 30 -3.97 -1.65 1.87
N PHE A 31 -3.74 -0.58 2.61
CA PHE A 31 -3.50 -0.63 4.05
C PHE A 31 -4.68 -1.20 4.82
N GLY A 32 -5.90 -0.81 4.47
CA GLY A 32 -7.12 -1.34 5.04
C GLY A 32 -7.28 -2.84 4.80
N GLN A 33 -6.99 -3.31 3.58
CA GLN A 33 -7.02 -4.73 3.23
C GLN A 33 -5.97 -5.53 4.00
N VAL A 34 -4.73 -5.06 4.04
CA VAL A 34 -3.63 -5.70 4.78
C VAL A 34 -3.94 -5.76 6.28
N THR A 35 -4.50 -4.69 6.83
CA THR A 35 -4.93 -4.64 8.23
C THR A 35 -6.08 -5.59 8.52
N THR A 36 -7.05 -5.67 7.62
CA THR A 36 -8.17 -6.61 7.72
C THR A 36 -7.67 -8.04 7.70
N LEU A 37 -6.75 -8.37 6.80
CA LEU A 37 -6.15 -9.69 6.72
C LEU A 37 -5.40 -10.03 8.02
N ALA A 38 -4.53 -9.14 8.50
CA ALA A 38 -3.79 -9.36 9.74
C ALA A 38 -4.74 -9.58 10.94
N LYS A 39 -5.80 -8.78 11.06
CA LYS A 39 -6.83 -8.96 12.09
C LYS A 39 -7.59 -10.28 11.94
N ALA A 40 -7.98 -10.65 10.71
CA ALA A 40 -8.65 -11.91 10.43
C ALA A 40 -7.79 -13.11 10.84
N VAL A 41 -6.47 -13.05 10.58
CA VAL A 41 -5.55 -14.11 10.99
C VAL A 41 -5.40 -14.13 12.52
N ALA A 42 -5.32 -12.98 13.19
CA ALA A 42 -5.28 -12.90 14.65
C ALA A 42 -6.52 -13.56 15.30
N VAL A 43 -7.70 -13.24 14.77
CA VAL A 43 -8.98 -13.80 15.22
C VAL A 43 -9.03 -15.30 14.96
N ALA A 44 -8.67 -15.74 13.75
CA ALA A 44 -8.70 -17.16 13.37
C ALA A 44 -7.71 -18.02 14.16
N THR A 45 -6.62 -17.43 14.67
CA THR A 45 -5.59 -18.12 15.46
C THR A 45 -5.83 -18.05 16.96
N GLY A 46 -6.78 -17.22 17.41
CA GLY A 46 -7.04 -16.97 18.82
C GLY A 46 -5.89 -16.27 19.56
N LYS A 47 -4.84 -15.83 18.86
CA LYS A 47 -3.68 -15.14 19.44
C LYS A 47 -3.82 -13.63 19.24
N PRO A 48 -3.75 -12.81 20.31
CA PRO A 48 -3.69 -11.36 20.14
C PRO A 48 -2.38 -10.99 19.43
N LEU A 49 -2.47 -10.19 18.35
CA LEU A 49 -1.28 -9.60 17.76
C LEU A 49 -0.65 -8.64 18.75
N GLN A 50 0.68 -8.65 18.84
CA GLN A 50 1.37 -7.69 19.70
C GLN A 50 1.05 -6.24 19.26
N PRO A 51 0.90 -5.29 20.20
CA PRO A 51 0.57 -3.89 19.88
C PRO A 51 1.53 -3.25 18.86
N LEU A 52 2.83 -3.58 18.92
CA LEU A 52 3.84 -3.09 17.96
C LEU A 52 3.54 -3.50 16.52
N VAL A 53 2.93 -4.67 16.31
CA VAL A 53 2.53 -5.14 14.98
C VAL A 53 1.43 -4.20 14.48
N LEU A 54 0.35 -4.01 15.23
CA LEU A 54 -0.78 -3.15 14.86
C LEU A 54 -0.36 -1.70 14.56
N SER A 55 0.53 -1.11 15.34
CA SER A 55 1.03 0.26 15.11
C SER A 55 1.80 0.40 13.80
N SER A 56 2.52 -0.66 13.38
CA SER A 56 3.27 -0.66 12.12
C SER A 56 2.41 -0.90 10.88
N LEU A 57 1.14 -1.31 11.06
CA LEU A 57 0.13 -1.32 10.01
C LEU A 57 -0.53 0.07 9.81
N ALA A 58 -0.15 1.10 10.57
CA ALA A 58 -0.69 2.44 10.36
C ALA A 58 0.00 3.13 9.18
N LEU A 59 -0.80 3.93 8.44
CA LEU A 59 -0.31 4.74 7.33
C LEU A 59 0.55 5.90 7.86
N PRO A 60 1.80 6.07 7.38
CA PRO A 60 2.64 7.17 7.80
C PRO A 60 2.11 8.50 7.24
N ALA A 61 2.00 9.50 8.11
CA ALA A 61 1.44 10.82 7.77
C ALA A 61 2.20 11.55 6.64
N ASN A 62 3.50 11.27 6.48
CA ASN A 62 4.37 11.93 5.51
C ASN A 62 4.38 11.27 4.12
N LEU A 63 3.64 10.17 3.93
CA LEU A 63 3.69 9.38 2.71
C LEU A 63 3.09 10.14 1.51
N LEU A 64 1.94 10.78 1.71
CA LEU A 64 1.29 11.60 0.68
C LEU A 64 2.14 12.82 0.29
N GLN A 65 2.83 13.39 1.27
CA GLN A 65 3.67 14.57 1.06
C GLN A 65 4.94 14.26 0.27
N SER A 66 5.43 13.01 0.32
CA SER A 66 6.58 12.58 -0.47
C SER A 66 6.21 12.46 -1.96
N VAL A 67 5.01 11.93 -2.25
CA VAL A 67 4.54 11.68 -3.62
C VAL A 67 3.99 12.92 -4.34
N THR A 68 3.69 14.02 -3.62
CA THR A 68 3.25 15.28 -4.26
C THR A 68 4.35 15.95 -5.10
N THR A 69 5.61 15.56 -4.91
CA THR A 69 6.77 16.07 -5.67
C THR A 69 6.99 15.36 -7.00
N LEU A 70 6.21 14.31 -7.28
CA LEU A 70 6.32 13.50 -8.49
C LEU A 70 5.68 14.17 -9.70
N SER A 71 6.20 13.85 -10.90
CA SER A 71 5.54 14.23 -12.15
C SER A 71 4.21 13.49 -12.31
N SER A 72 3.25 14.07 -13.05
CA SER A 72 1.95 13.44 -13.33
C SER A 72 2.08 12.08 -14.02
N THR A 73 3.06 11.90 -14.90
CA THR A 73 3.35 10.61 -15.56
C THR A 73 3.87 9.57 -14.57
N THR A 74 4.74 9.97 -13.64
CA THR A 74 5.24 9.09 -12.59
C THR A 74 4.10 8.72 -11.63
N LEU A 75 3.27 9.69 -11.23
CA LEU A 75 2.08 9.48 -10.39
C LEU A 75 1.13 8.45 -11.01
N ALA A 76 0.77 8.61 -12.28
CA ALA A 76 -0.12 7.68 -12.98
C ALA A 76 0.48 6.25 -13.04
N THR A 77 1.79 6.15 -13.22
CA THR A 77 2.47 4.84 -13.26
C THR A 77 2.49 4.19 -11.86
N VAL A 78 2.81 4.97 -10.83
CA VAL A 78 2.81 4.53 -9.43
C VAL A 78 1.41 4.10 -8.99
N ASP A 79 0.39 4.88 -9.34
CA ASP A 79 -1.01 4.54 -9.10
C ASP A 79 -1.42 3.25 -9.83
N GLY A 80 -1.00 3.07 -11.09
CA GLY A 80 -1.23 1.81 -11.82
C GLY A 80 -0.59 0.58 -11.17
N VAL A 81 0.65 0.72 -10.67
CA VAL A 81 1.36 -0.35 -9.95
C VAL A 81 0.65 -0.68 -8.62
N LEU A 82 0.29 0.34 -7.83
CA LEU A 82 -0.39 0.17 -6.55
C LEU A 82 -1.83 -0.32 -6.71
N GLY A 83 -2.55 0.15 -7.73
CA GLY A 83 -3.90 -0.28 -8.06
C GLY A 83 -3.92 -1.75 -8.46
N SER A 84 -2.94 -2.20 -9.24
CA SER A 84 -2.75 -3.62 -9.57
C SER A 84 -2.50 -4.45 -8.31
N ALA A 85 -1.59 -4.01 -7.45
CA ALA A 85 -1.29 -4.69 -6.18
C ALA A 85 -2.53 -4.76 -5.26
N SER A 86 -3.27 -3.65 -5.12
CA SER A 86 -4.51 -3.57 -4.34
C SER A 86 -5.57 -4.54 -4.86
N ASN A 87 -5.76 -4.62 -6.18
CA ASN A 87 -6.72 -5.56 -6.78
C ASN A 87 -6.33 -7.02 -6.52
N GLN A 88 -5.04 -7.36 -6.64
CA GLN A 88 -4.56 -8.71 -6.35
C GLN A 88 -4.73 -9.07 -4.86
N ILE A 89 -4.38 -8.15 -3.96
CA ILE A 89 -4.53 -8.35 -2.51
C ILE A 89 -5.99 -8.50 -2.14
N ASN A 90 -6.89 -7.67 -2.69
CA ASN A 90 -8.32 -7.80 -2.49
C ASN A 90 -8.84 -9.18 -2.91
N GLY A 91 -8.45 -9.67 -4.09
CA GLY A 91 -8.81 -11.01 -4.55
C GLY A 91 -8.35 -12.11 -3.59
N ILE A 92 -7.13 -12.00 -3.07
CA ILE A 92 -6.57 -12.95 -2.09
C ILE A 92 -7.34 -12.89 -0.76
N VAL A 93 -7.58 -11.68 -0.22
CA VAL A 93 -8.29 -11.49 1.05
C VAL A 93 -9.73 -12.02 0.93
N SER A 94 -10.41 -11.73 -0.17
CA SER A 94 -11.76 -12.21 -0.44
C SER A 94 -11.81 -13.74 -0.57
N SER A 95 -10.82 -14.35 -1.23
CA SER A 95 -10.72 -15.81 -1.38
C SER A 95 -10.38 -16.54 -0.08
N ALA A 96 -9.56 -15.92 0.78
CA ALA A 96 -9.15 -16.48 2.05
C ALA A 96 -10.30 -16.53 3.08
N GLY A 97 -11.17 -15.51 3.07
CA GLY A 97 -12.28 -15.41 4.01
C GLY A 97 -11.80 -15.41 5.46
N THR A 98 -12.34 -16.32 6.27
CA THR A 98 -11.97 -16.52 7.69
C THR A 98 -11.31 -17.88 7.94
N ASP A 99 -11.07 -18.67 6.89
CA ASP A 99 -10.49 -20.01 7.01
C ASP A 99 -8.99 -19.92 7.27
N LEU A 100 -8.55 -20.37 8.45
CA LEU A 100 -7.16 -20.28 8.87
C LEU A 100 -6.19 -20.96 7.91
N ASN A 101 -6.59 -22.10 7.31
CA ASN A 101 -5.77 -22.83 6.35
C ASN A 101 -5.56 -22.05 5.05
N ARG A 102 -6.44 -21.09 4.75
CA ARG A 102 -6.33 -20.20 3.58
C ARG A 102 -5.73 -18.84 3.95
N LEU A 103 -5.92 -18.37 5.18
CA LEU A 103 -5.38 -17.11 5.66
C LEU A 103 -3.85 -17.11 5.71
N LEU A 104 -3.21 -18.19 6.13
CA LEU A 104 -1.76 -18.28 6.19
C LEU A 104 -1.09 -18.18 4.79
N PRO A 105 -1.50 -18.96 3.77
CA PRO A 105 -0.99 -18.79 2.41
C PRO A 105 -1.43 -17.45 1.79
N ALA A 106 -2.59 -16.90 2.17
CA ALA A 106 -3.00 -15.57 1.75
C ALA A 106 -2.04 -14.48 2.25
N VAL A 107 -1.64 -14.50 3.53
CA VAL A 107 -0.67 -13.55 4.07
C VAL A 107 0.66 -13.63 3.31
N ARG A 108 1.18 -14.84 3.06
CA ARG A 108 2.41 -15.01 2.27
C ARG A 108 2.27 -14.47 0.85
N SER A 109 1.11 -14.68 0.22
CA SER A 109 0.83 -14.17 -1.12
C SER A 109 0.78 -12.63 -1.14
N VAL A 110 0.13 -12.02 -0.15
CA VAL A 110 0.12 -10.55 0.04
C VAL A 110 1.53 -10.02 0.25
N GLN A 111 2.35 -10.67 1.08
CA GLN A 111 3.76 -10.28 1.25
C GLN A 111 4.54 -10.31 -0.06
N ASN A 112 4.37 -11.36 -0.88
CA ASN A 112 5.03 -11.46 -2.17
C ASN A 112 4.60 -10.33 -3.12
N ILE A 113 3.30 -9.99 -3.13
CA ILE A 113 2.78 -8.86 -3.93
C ILE A 113 3.40 -7.55 -3.45
N LEU A 114 3.44 -7.29 -2.14
CA LEU A 114 4.03 -6.07 -1.58
C LEU A 114 5.53 -5.97 -1.93
N THR A 115 6.29 -7.06 -1.79
CA THR A 115 7.72 -7.10 -2.14
C THR A 115 7.94 -6.88 -3.63
N SER A 116 7.11 -7.47 -4.49
CA SER A 116 7.15 -7.24 -5.94
C SER A 116 6.80 -5.79 -6.28
N THR A 117 5.80 -5.22 -5.58
CA THR A 117 5.38 -3.82 -5.75
C THR A 117 6.52 -2.88 -5.38
N VAL A 118 7.18 -3.11 -4.24
CA VAL A 118 8.38 -2.36 -3.82
C VAL A 118 9.49 -2.47 -4.86
N SER A 119 9.74 -3.66 -5.40
CA SER A 119 10.78 -3.87 -6.42
C SER A 119 10.45 -3.10 -7.71
N SER A 120 9.19 -3.13 -8.17
CA SER A 120 8.73 -2.35 -9.31
C SER A 120 8.83 -0.85 -9.07
N LEU A 121 8.50 -0.38 -7.86
CA LEU A 121 8.60 1.04 -7.50
C LEU A 121 10.05 1.51 -7.40
N ASN A 122 10.94 0.71 -6.82
CA ASN A 122 12.37 0.99 -6.74
C ASN A 122 13.03 1.03 -8.12
N ALA A 123 12.52 0.25 -9.09
CA ALA A 123 13.03 0.26 -10.46
C ALA A 123 12.88 1.63 -11.17
N PHE A 124 11.97 2.50 -10.70
CA PHE A 124 11.86 3.87 -11.21
C PHE A 124 13.00 4.78 -10.74
N ASN A 125 13.76 4.39 -9.69
CA ASN A 125 14.86 5.17 -9.11
C ASN A 125 14.47 6.62 -8.77
N VAL A 126 13.27 6.81 -8.20
CA VAL A 126 12.76 8.14 -7.83
C VAL A 126 12.79 8.30 -6.31
N PRO A 127 13.61 9.21 -5.74
CA PRO A 127 13.75 9.38 -4.29
C PRO A 127 12.44 9.73 -3.56
N ALA A 128 11.54 10.43 -4.25
CA ALA A 128 10.21 10.75 -3.72
C ALA A 128 9.34 9.50 -3.44
N LEU A 129 9.72 8.34 -3.98
CA LEU A 129 9.07 7.05 -3.69
C LEU A 129 9.67 6.33 -2.48
N ASP A 130 10.82 6.74 -1.94
CA ASP A 130 11.51 6.03 -0.85
C ASP A 130 10.62 5.89 0.40
N SER A 131 9.87 6.94 0.73
CA SER A 131 8.90 6.90 1.83
C SER A 131 7.80 5.85 1.58
N LEU A 132 7.30 5.75 0.34
CA LEU A 132 6.26 4.79 -0.04
C LEU A 132 6.83 3.36 -0.05
N THR A 133 7.99 3.14 -0.67
CA THR A 133 8.61 1.82 -0.75
C THR A 133 9.07 1.33 0.62
N GLY A 134 9.62 2.20 1.45
CA GLY A 134 9.93 1.91 2.86
C GLY A 134 8.67 1.53 3.66
N THR A 135 7.56 2.22 3.40
CA THR A 135 6.28 1.92 4.05
C THR A 135 5.72 0.56 3.65
N LEU A 136 5.69 0.26 2.34
CA LEU A 136 5.25 -1.05 1.85
C LEU A 136 6.16 -2.19 2.32
N SER A 137 7.46 -1.94 2.39
CA SER A 137 8.46 -2.88 2.93
C SER A 137 8.21 -3.15 4.42
N ASN A 138 7.95 -2.10 5.21
CA ASN A 138 7.56 -2.25 6.61
C ASN A 138 6.26 -3.06 6.74
N LEU A 139 5.26 -2.81 5.90
CA LEU A 139 4.02 -3.58 5.88
C LEU A 139 4.27 -5.07 5.61
N SER A 140 5.09 -5.38 4.60
CA SER A 140 5.49 -6.74 4.26
C SER A 140 6.24 -7.42 5.42
N SER A 141 7.18 -6.71 6.06
CA SER A 141 7.93 -7.19 7.22
C SER A 141 7.01 -7.48 8.41
N THR A 142 6.07 -6.58 8.67
CA THR A 142 5.07 -6.71 9.73
C THR A 142 4.15 -7.90 9.52
N LEU A 143 3.66 -8.13 8.29
CA LEU A 143 2.93 -9.35 7.97
C LEU A 143 3.77 -10.61 8.24
N GLY A 144 5.07 -10.56 8.00
CA GLY A 144 5.99 -11.66 8.28
C GLY A 144 6.10 -11.95 9.76
N ARG A 145 6.17 -10.89 10.59
CA ARG A 145 6.13 -11.01 12.04
C ARG A 145 4.80 -11.54 12.54
N THR A 146 3.68 -11.11 11.96
CA THR A 146 2.34 -11.65 12.25
C THR A 146 2.30 -13.16 12.00
N VAL A 147 2.75 -13.62 10.83
CA VAL A 147 2.83 -15.05 10.51
C VAL A 147 3.72 -15.78 11.53
N ALA A 148 4.90 -15.24 11.84
CA ALA A 148 5.82 -15.85 12.80
C ALA A 148 5.23 -15.96 14.22
N GLN A 149 4.49 -14.96 14.69
CA GLN A 149 3.80 -14.99 15.99
C GLN A 149 2.70 -16.04 16.05
N ILE A 150 2.10 -16.34 14.90
CA ILE A 150 1.02 -17.31 14.80
C ILE A 150 1.55 -18.73 14.72
N THR A 151 2.58 -18.96 13.89
CA THR A 151 3.15 -20.29 13.62
C THR A 151 4.17 -20.74 14.66
N GLY A 152 4.70 -19.83 15.46
CA GLY A 152 5.52 -20.14 16.65
C GLY A 152 4.67 -20.43 17.87
#